data_AF-A0A953NXV9-F1
#
_entry.id   AF-A0A953NXV9-F1
#
_cell.length_a   1.000
_cell.length_b   1.000
_cell.length_c   1.000
_cell.angle_alpha   90.00
_cell.angle_beta   90.00
_cell.angle_gamma   90.00
#
_symmetry.space_group_name_H-M   'P 1'
#
loop_
_entity.id
_entity.type
_entity.pdbx_description
1 polymer ?
#
loop_
_entity_poly.entity_id
_entity_poly.type
_entity_poly.pdbx_seq_one_letter_code
_entity_poly.pdbx_strand_id
1 'polypeptide(L)'
;MTDLDSVHHNLKSQLEGLRNSIFGLQNDPKYMELFDEFLREQEFGLALETLCDFLLEPRSALASESLLEQIENLHQLMNVMDSCVQDLRDKAAQSSAL
;
A
#
# COMPACT_ATOMS: atom_id res chain seq x y z
N MET A 1 -9.42 15.81 -23.03
CA MET A 1 -10.04 15.79 -21.68
C MET A 1 -10.11 14.33 -21.26
N THR A 2 -8.94 13.69 -21.11
CA THR A 2 -8.80 12.22 -21.13
C THR A 2 -7.64 11.67 -20.28
N ASP A 3 -6.79 12.52 -19.69
CA ASP A 3 -5.62 12.04 -18.92
C ASP A 3 -5.94 11.78 -17.44
N LEU A 4 -6.71 12.65 -16.77
CA LEU A 4 -6.92 12.55 -15.33
C LEU A 4 -7.78 11.33 -14.94
N ASP A 5 -8.87 11.09 -15.66
CA ASP A 5 -9.75 9.95 -15.42
C ASP A 5 -9.02 8.61 -15.65
N SER A 6 -8.11 8.57 -16.63
CA SER A 6 -7.31 7.38 -16.91
C SER A 6 -6.28 7.11 -15.82
N VAL A 7 -5.67 8.15 -15.25
CA VAL A 7 -4.75 8.04 -14.12
C VAL A 7 -5.49 7.59 -12.86
N HIS A 8 -6.64 8.18 -12.56
CA HIS A 8 -7.47 7.79 -11.40
C HIS A 8 -7.92 6.34 -11.49
N HIS A 9 -8.39 5.90 -12.67
CA HIS A 9 -8.81 4.53 -12.88
C HIS A 9 -7.64 3.55 -12.69
N ASN A 10 -6.45 3.91 -13.17
CA ASN A 10 -5.24 3.11 -13.01
C ASN A 10 -4.81 3.00 -11.54
N LEU A 11 -4.73 4.12 -10.82
CA LEU A 11 -4.37 4.16 -9.40
C LEU A 11 -5.34 3.32 -8.56
N LYS A 12 -6.65 3.50 -8.78
CA LYS A 12 -7.67 2.71 -8.11
C LYS A 12 -7.50 1.22 -8.37
N SER A 13 -7.29 0.81 -9.62
CA SER A 13 -7.13 -0.61 -9.98
C SER A 13 -5.87 -1.23 -9.33
N GLN A 14 -4.76 -0.49 -9.28
CA GLN A 14 -3.54 -0.96 -8.62
C GLN A 14 -3.73 -1.11 -7.10
N LEU A 15 -4.37 -0.14 -6.45
CA LEU A 15 -4.69 -0.19 -5.02
C LEU A 15 -5.66 -1.33 -4.69
N GLU A 16 -6.68 -1.58 -5.51
CA GLU A 16 -7.58 -2.74 -5.37
C GLU A 16 -6.83 -4.08 -5.49
N GLY A 17 -5.83 -4.14 -6.38
CA GLY A 17 -4.94 -5.30 -6.49
C GLY A 17 -4.18 -5.57 -5.20
N LEU A 18 -3.56 -4.52 -4.64
CA LEU A 18 -2.80 -4.60 -3.38
C LEU A 18 -3.67 -5.01 -2.20
N ARG A 19 -4.89 -4.47 -2.10
CA ARG A 19 -5.87 -4.83 -1.07
C ARG A 19 -6.03 -6.35 -0.97
N ASN A 20 -6.21 -7.03 -2.10
CA ASN A 20 -6.42 -8.47 -2.13
C ASN A 20 -5.16 -9.26 -1.75
N SER A 21 -3.98 -8.78 -2.17
CA SER A 21 -2.70 -9.41 -1.85
C SER A 21 -2.31 -9.26 -0.38
N ILE A 22 -2.61 -8.12 0.24
CA ILE A 22 -2.21 -7.80 1.61
C ILE A 22 -3.26 -8.30 2.62
N PHE A 23 -4.49 -7.80 2.52
CA PHE A 23 -5.54 -8.11 3.48
C PHE A 23 -6.19 -9.48 3.27
N GLY A 24 -6.09 -10.05 2.07
CA GLY A 24 -6.54 -11.43 1.82
C GLY A 24 -5.74 -12.47 2.61
N LEU A 25 -4.52 -12.13 3.04
CA LEU A 25 -3.65 -12.99 3.85
C LEU A 25 -3.73 -12.66 5.34
N GLN A 26 -4.07 -11.42 5.69
CA GLN A 26 -4.07 -10.93 7.06
C GLN A 26 -5.28 -10.05 7.31
N ASN A 27 -6.20 -10.59 8.09
CA ASN A 27 -7.52 -10.02 8.28
C ASN A 27 -7.49 -9.05 9.47
N ASP A 28 -7.18 -7.78 9.22
CA ASP A 28 -7.40 -6.69 10.17
C ASP A 28 -8.56 -5.80 9.68
N PRO A 29 -9.76 -5.95 10.27
CA PRO A 29 -10.95 -5.23 9.82
C PRO A 29 -10.78 -3.71 9.84
N LYS A 30 -9.99 -3.17 10.78
CA LYS A 30 -9.85 -1.72 10.94
C LYS A 30 -9.11 -1.10 9.76
N TYR A 31 -7.97 -1.66 9.37
CA TYR A 31 -7.19 -1.14 8.24
C TYR A 31 -7.90 -1.39 6.91
N MET A 32 -8.61 -2.52 6.78
CA MET A 32 -9.42 -2.79 5.60
C MET A 32 -10.55 -1.77 5.42
N GLU A 33 -11.29 -1.46 6.48
CA GLU A 33 -12.41 -0.50 6.41
C GLU A 33 -11.91 0.90 6.05
N LEU A 34 -10.82 1.37 6.67
CA LEU A 34 -10.21 2.66 6.36
C LEU A 34 -9.69 2.71 4.93
N PHE A 35 -9.02 1.65 4.48
CA PHE A 35 -8.54 1.55 3.11
C PHE A 35 -9.69 1.65 2.10
N ASP A 36 -10.76 0.90 2.33
CA ASP A 36 -11.93 0.87 1.45
C ASP A 36 -12.69 2.21 1.45
N GLU A 37 -12.70 2.91 2.58
CA GLU A 37 -13.21 4.28 2.68
C GLU A 37 -12.38 5.25 1.82
N PHE A 38 -11.06 5.32 2.01
CA PHE A 38 -10.20 6.22 1.23
C PHE A 38 -10.21 5.89 -0.27
N LEU A 39 -10.24 4.61 -0.63
CA LEU A 39 -10.33 4.20 -2.04
C LEU A 39 -11.64 4.64 -2.70
N ARG A 40 -12.76 4.61 -1.96
CA ARG A 40 -14.08 5.05 -2.44
C ARG A 40 -14.17 6.57 -2.58
N GLU A 41 -13.59 7.30 -1.63
CA GLU A 41 -13.50 8.77 -1.65
C GLU A 41 -12.39 9.28 -2.61
N GLN A 42 -11.67 8.38 -3.29
CA GLN A 42 -10.57 8.67 -4.21
C GLN A 42 -9.37 9.37 -3.54
N GLU A 43 -9.21 9.19 -2.23
CA GLU A 43 -8.08 9.66 -1.45
C GLU A 43 -6.93 8.63 -1.53
N PHE A 44 -6.41 8.41 -2.75
CA PHE A 44 -5.47 7.32 -3.05
C PHE A 44 -4.18 7.37 -2.22
N GLY A 45 -3.70 8.57 -1.87
CA GLY A 45 -2.54 8.72 -0.98
C GLY A 45 -2.82 8.19 0.43
N LEU A 46 -3.98 8.49 1.00
CA LEU A 46 -4.39 7.98 2.32
C LEU A 46 -4.66 6.48 2.30
N ALA A 47 -5.21 5.97 1.19
CA ALA A 47 -5.35 4.53 0.98
C ALA A 47 -3.97 3.83 0.98
N LEU A 48 -2.98 4.41 0.30
CA LEU A 48 -1.62 3.87 0.30
C LEU A 48 -0.94 3.97 1.68
N GLU A 49 -1.09 5.10 2.37
CA GLU A 49 -0.60 5.30 3.74
C GLU A 49 -1.19 4.25 4.71
N THR A 50 -2.49 3.96 4.59
CA THR A 50 -3.15 2.92 5.39
C THR A 50 -2.55 1.53 5.16
N LEU A 51 -2.16 1.20 3.92
CA LEU A 51 -1.44 -0.05 3.61
C LEU A 51 -0.04 -0.06 4.23
N CYS A 52 0.67 1.06 4.14
CA CYS A 52 1.98 1.22 4.73
C CYS A 52 1.94 1.01 6.25
N ASP A 53 1.02 1.69 6.95
CA ASP A 53 0.83 1.56 8.40
C ASP A 53 0.54 0.11 8.79
N PHE A 54 -0.36 -0.55 8.06
CA PHE A 54 -0.69 -1.96 8.29
C PHE A 54 0.55 -2.86 8.14
N LEU A 55 1.30 -2.69 7.05
CA LEU A 55 2.50 -3.50 6.78
C LEU A 55 3.68 -3.18 7.71
N LEU A 56 3.69 -2.01 8.35
CA LEU A 56 4.68 -1.65 9.37
C LEU A 56 4.33 -2.19 10.76
N GLU A 57 3.09 -2.61 11.01
CA GLU A 57 2.73 -3.18 12.31
C GLU A 57 3.63 -4.37 12.69
N PRO A 58 4.06 -4.50 13.96
CA PRO A 58 4.98 -5.57 14.36
C PRO A 58 4.48 -6.99 14.08
N ARG A 59 3.17 -7.18 13.98
CA ARG A 59 2.53 -8.49 13.79
C ARG A 59 2.13 -8.77 12.34
N SER A 60 2.23 -7.78 11.45
CA SER A 60 1.90 -7.99 10.05
C SER A 60 3.03 -8.70 9.32
N ALA A 61 2.67 -9.39 8.23
CA ALA A 61 3.59 -10.14 7.41
C ALA A 61 4.66 -9.21 6.83
N LEU A 62 5.83 -9.80 6.56
CA LEU A 62 6.85 -9.13 5.80
C LEU A 62 6.37 -8.96 4.37
N ALA A 63 6.54 -7.75 3.84
CA ALA A 63 6.33 -7.50 2.43
C ALA A 63 7.40 -8.25 1.61
N SER A 64 6.98 -8.93 0.54
CA SER A 64 7.92 -9.46 -0.44
C SER A 64 8.56 -8.33 -1.26
N GLU A 65 9.72 -8.57 -1.87
CA GLU A 65 10.36 -7.57 -2.74
C GLU A 65 9.42 -7.12 -3.86
N SER A 66 8.67 -8.05 -4.46
CA SER A 66 7.67 -7.74 -5.48
C SER A 66 6.52 -6.85 -4.98
N LEU A 67 6.19 -6.91 -3.69
CA LEU A 67 5.18 -6.06 -3.08
C LEU A 67 5.76 -4.66 -2.80
N LEU A 68 7.01 -4.61 -2.32
CA LEU A 68 7.73 -3.35 -2.10
C LEU A 68 7.90 -2.56 -3.40
N GLU A 69 8.26 -3.22 -4.50
CA GLU A 69 8.35 -2.59 -5.82
C GLU A 69 6.99 -2.01 -6.28
N GLN A 70 5.87 -2.71 -6.03
CA GLN A 70 4.54 -2.20 -6.35
C GLN A 70 4.17 -0.97 -5.52
N ILE A 71 4.46 -1.01 -4.21
CA ILE A 71 4.24 0.12 -3.31
C ILE A 71 5.10 1.32 -3.74
N GLU A 72 6.38 1.11 -4.08
CA GLU A 72 7.29 2.15 -4.55
C GLU A 72 6.82 2.80 -5.86
N ASN A 73 6.36 1.98 -6.82
CA ASN A 73 5.78 2.49 -8.07
C ASN A 73 4.54 3.36 -7.83
N LEU A 74 3.67 2.99 -6.89
CA LEU A 74 2.51 3.79 -6.53
C LEU A 74 2.89 5.13 -5.88
N HIS A 75 3.90 5.13 -4.99
CA HIS A 75 4.42 6.39 -4.42
C HIS A 75 4.92 7.32 -5.53
N GLN A 76 5.68 6.79 -6.49
CA GLN A 76 6.18 7.58 -7.63
C GLN A 76 5.05 8.12 -8.51
N LEU A 77 4.05 7.29 -8.83
CA LEU A 77 2.90 7.69 -9.65
C LEU A 77 2.06 8.79 -8.99
N MET A 78 1.96 8.78 -7.66
CA MET A 78 1.22 9.78 -6.90
C MET A 78 2.09 10.95 -6.42
N ASN A 79 3.38 10.94 -6.74
CA ASN A 79 4.37 11.91 -6.26
C ASN A 79 4.38 12.04 -4.72
N VAL A 80 4.19 10.92 -4.02
CA VAL A 80 4.30 10.80 -2.56
C VAL A 80 5.76 10.54 -2.21
N MET A 81 6.33 11.39 -1.35
CA MET A 81 7.72 11.28 -0.88
C MET A 81 7.72 11.08 0.63
N ASP A 82 7.70 9.83 1.08
CA ASP A 82 7.81 9.46 2.48
C ASP A 82 8.88 8.37 2.71
N SER A 83 8.98 7.88 3.94
CA SER A 83 9.90 6.79 4.31
C SER A 83 9.27 5.40 4.27
N CYS A 84 7.99 5.24 3.89
CA CYS A 84 7.26 3.98 4.04
C CYS A 84 8.00 2.80 3.40
N VAL A 85 8.41 2.94 2.14
CA VAL A 85 9.09 1.87 1.41
C VAL A 85 10.41 1.49 2.10
N GLN A 86 11.16 2.47 2.59
CA GLN A 86 12.42 2.23 3.28
C GLN A 86 12.18 1.55 4.63
N ASP A 87 11.19 2.00 5.40
CA ASP A 87 10.84 1.42 6.70
C ASP A 87 10.37 -0.04 6.54
N LEU A 88 9.63 -0.34 5.47
CA LEU A 88 9.21 -1.70 5.13
C LEU A 88 10.40 -2.60 4.70
N ARG A 89 11.34 -2.06 3.91
CA ARG A 89 12.59 -2.76 3.56
C ARG A 89 13.41 -3.08 4.83
N ASP A 90 13.51 -2.13 5.75
CA ASP A 90 14.23 -2.30 7.00
C ASP A 90 13.57 -3.35 7.90
N LYS A 91 12.22 -3.36 8.00
CA LYS A 91 11.46 -4.40 8.71
C LYS A 91 11.72 -5.80 8.12
N ALA A 92 11.74 -5.93 6.79
CA ALA A 92 12.03 -7.20 6.11
C ALA A 92 13.47 -7.68 6.38
N ALA A 93 14.44 -6.77 6.37
CA ALA A 93 15.85 -7.08 6.63
C ALA A 93 16.09 -7.51 8.09
N GLN A 94 15.50 -6.82 9.06
CA GLN A 94 15.62 -7.15 10.49
C GLN A 94 15.09 -8.56 10.81
N SER A 95 14.03 -8.98 10.12
CA SER A 95 13.42 -10.29 10.35
C SER A 95 14.21 -11.45 9.71
N SER A 96 15.12 -11.15 8.78
CA SER A 96 16.02 -12.14 8.15
C SER A 96 17.30 -12.39 8.95
N ALA A 97 17.54 -11.61 10.01
CA ALA A 97 18.73 -11.69 10.87
C ALA A 97 18.52 -12.52 12.16
N LEU A 98 17.36 -13.16 12.31
CA LEU A 98 16.98 -14.07 13.40
C LEU A 98 16.89 -15.50 12.90
#